data_AF-A0A354F596-F1
#
_entry.id   AF-A0A354F596-F1
#
_cell.length_a   1.000
_cell.length_b   1.000
_cell.length_c   1.000
_cell.angle_alpha   90.00
_cell.angle_beta   90.00
_cell.angle_gamma   90.00
#
_symmetry.space_group_name_H-M   'P 1'
#
loop_
_entity.id
_entity.type
_entity.pdbx_description
1 polymer ?
#
loop_
_entity_poly.entity_id
_entity_poly.type
_entity_poly.pdbx_seq_one_letter_code
_entity_poly.pdbx_strand_id
1 'polypeptide(L)'
;MVAAGSTGNRDFALVRYNTDGSLDPTFGSGGKVTTAMGATGNDHAYAVAIQANGKIVVAGYSSGDFAIACYNADGTFGTDGKVKIDFGGFDNAEAVAIQSDGKIVAAGGTNEDYFAL
;
A
#
# COMPACT_ATOMS: atom_id res chain seq x y z
N MET A 1 -13.11 7.47 -5.94
CA MET A 1 -12.62 6.07 -5.96
C MET A 1 -11.10 6.08 -5.96
N VAL A 2 -10.42 5.21 -5.20
CA VAL A 2 -8.95 5.05 -5.25
C VAL A 2 -8.64 3.63 -5.71
N ALA A 3 -7.66 3.47 -6.60
CA ALA A 3 -7.12 2.18 -7.00
C ALA A 3 -5.60 2.16 -6.77
N ALA A 4 -5.05 0.97 -6.49
CA ALA A 4 -3.63 0.75 -6.28
C ALA A 4 -3.09 -0.33 -7.24
N GLY A 5 -1.80 -0.28 -7.57
CA GLY A 5 -1.12 -1.23 -8.45
C GLY A 5 0.38 -0.95 -8.53
N SER A 6 1.03 -1.35 -9.63
CA SER A 6 2.47 -1.14 -9.86
C SER A 6 2.77 -0.32 -11.11
N THR A 7 3.88 0.42 -11.10
CA THR A 7 4.40 1.12 -12.30
C THR A 7 5.28 0.21 -13.16
N GLY A 8 5.76 0.71 -14.31
CA GLY A 8 6.72 -0.02 -15.17
C GLY A 8 8.07 -0.32 -14.49
N ASN A 9 8.46 0.49 -13.51
CA ASN A 9 9.62 0.24 -12.64
C ASN A 9 9.25 -0.56 -11.39
N ARG A 10 7.98 -1.01 -11.31
CA ARG A 10 7.39 -1.74 -10.19
C ARG A 10 7.46 -0.94 -8.89
N ASP A 11 7.10 0.34 -8.93
CA ASP A 11 6.81 1.12 -7.71
C ASP A 11 5.34 0.94 -7.34
N PHE A 12 4.96 1.18 -6.08
CA PHE A 12 3.56 1.36 -5.72
C PHE A 12 2.96 2.50 -6.56
N ALA A 13 1.81 2.26 -7.18
CA ALA A 13 1.05 3.24 -7.94
C ALA A 13 -0.34 3.39 -7.35
N LEU A 14 -0.77 4.62 -7.10
CA LEU A 14 -2.15 4.94 -6.71
C LEU A 14 -2.73 5.90 -7.73
N VAL A 15 -4.02 5.73 -8.01
CA VAL A 15 -4.81 6.67 -8.81
C VAL A 15 -6.12 6.98 -8.09
N ARG A 16 -6.54 8.25 -8.11
CA ARG A 16 -7.84 8.67 -7.59
C ARG A 16 -8.71 9.24 -8.70
N TYR A 17 -9.98 8.83 -8.67
CA TYR A 17 -11.02 9.29 -9.58
C TYR A 17 -12.13 10.01 -8.82
N ASN A 18 -12.66 11.05 -9.45
CA ASN A 18 -13.93 11.68 -9.11
C ASN A 18 -15.10 10.72 -9.37
N THR A 19 -16.29 11.09 -8.89
CA THR A 19 -17.51 10.28 -9.07
C THR A 19 -17.94 10.15 -10.53
N ASP A 20 -17.51 11.08 -11.38
CA ASP A 20 -17.74 11.05 -12.83
C ASP A 20 -16.70 10.19 -13.60
N GLY A 21 -15.74 9.58 -12.90
CA GLY A 21 -14.68 8.75 -13.47
C GLY A 21 -13.48 9.54 -14.01
N SER A 22 -13.46 10.87 -13.94
CA SER A 22 -12.28 11.68 -14.26
C SER A 22 -11.20 11.53 -13.18
N LEU A 23 -9.92 11.72 -13.54
CA LEU A 23 -8.84 11.77 -12.56
C LEU A 23 -9.07 12.96 -11.63
N ASP A 24 -8.91 12.74 -10.32
CA ASP A 24 -8.99 13.82 -9.35
C ASP A 24 -7.67 14.62 -9.34
N PRO A 25 -7.65 15.86 -9.87
CA PRO A 25 -6.41 16.62 -9.99
C PRO A 25 -5.82 17.04 -8.65
N THR A 26 -6.58 16.93 -7.55
CA THR A 26 -6.13 17.27 -6.19
C THR A 26 -5.38 16.14 -5.50
N PHE A 27 -5.27 14.97 -6.13
CA PHE A 27 -4.55 13.82 -5.59
C PHE A 27 -3.17 13.67 -6.22
N GLY A 28 -2.12 13.78 -5.42
CA GLY A 28 -0.74 13.68 -5.87
C GLY A 28 -0.44 14.62 -7.04
N SER A 29 0.17 14.07 -8.10
CA SER A 29 0.41 14.80 -9.35
C SER A 29 -0.62 14.40 -10.41
N GLY A 30 -1.64 15.25 -10.61
CA GLY A 30 -2.66 15.05 -11.63
C GLY A 30 -3.50 13.78 -11.44
N GLY A 31 -3.80 13.42 -10.19
CA GLY A 31 -4.58 12.23 -9.84
C GLY A 31 -3.79 10.97 -9.60
N LYS A 32 -2.45 11.06 -9.56
CA LYS A 32 -1.55 9.91 -9.48
C LYS A 32 -0.49 10.10 -8.41
N VAL A 33 -0.13 9.00 -7.76
CA VAL A 33 1.01 8.90 -6.84
C VAL A 33 1.81 7.66 -7.22
N THR A 34 3.13 7.80 -7.27
CA THR A 34 4.05 6.67 -7.40
C THR A 34 5.01 6.69 -6.22
N THR A 35 5.30 5.53 -5.66
CA THR A 35 6.08 5.39 -4.44
C THR A 35 7.05 4.23 -4.55
N ALA A 36 8.34 4.54 -4.58
CA ALA A 36 9.40 3.55 -4.38
C ALA A 36 9.43 3.15 -2.90
N MET A 37 9.11 1.92 -2.55
CA MET A 37 9.11 1.43 -1.16
C MET A 37 10.50 1.10 -0.64
N GLY A 38 11.46 0.84 -1.53
CA GLY A 38 12.87 0.65 -1.24
C GLY A 38 13.79 1.39 -2.22
N ALA A 39 15.10 1.23 -2.05
CA ALA A 39 16.09 1.77 -2.99
C ALA A 39 16.22 0.92 -4.28
N THR A 40 15.92 -0.38 -4.18
CA THR A 40 15.98 -1.36 -5.27
C THR A 40 14.92 -2.45 -5.07
N GLY A 41 14.54 -3.10 -6.16
CA GLY A 41 13.61 -4.24 -6.14
C GLY A 41 12.23 -3.91 -6.71
N ASN A 42 11.34 -4.91 -6.67
CA ASN A 42 9.97 -4.77 -7.14
C ASN A 42 9.07 -4.45 -5.95
N ASP A 43 8.18 -3.48 -6.14
CA ASP A 43 7.14 -3.07 -5.22
C ASP A 43 5.76 -3.28 -5.87
N HIS A 44 4.96 -4.11 -5.22
CA HIS A 44 3.62 -4.45 -5.67
C HIS A 44 2.59 -4.02 -4.65
N ALA A 45 1.69 -3.10 -5.03
CA ALA A 45 0.51 -2.80 -4.24
C ALA A 45 -0.62 -3.75 -4.64
N TYR A 46 -1.12 -4.52 -3.67
CA TYR A 46 -2.16 -5.53 -3.91
C TYR A 46 -3.52 -5.09 -3.40
N ALA A 47 -3.56 -4.34 -2.29
CA ALA A 47 -4.81 -3.92 -1.68
C ALA A 47 -4.75 -2.47 -1.19
N VAL A 48 -5.93 -1.85 -1.13
CA VAL A 48 -6.11 -0.49 -0.62
C VAL A 48 -7.35 -0.43 0.27
N ALA A 49 -7.24 0.29 1.38
CA ALA A 49 -8.36 0.64 2.23
C ALA A 49 -8.30 2.12 2.62
N ILE A 50 -9.46 2.71 2.90
CA ILE A 50 -9.59 4.14 3.22
C ILE A 50 -10.24 4.26 4.60
N GLN A 51 -9.57 4.96 5.52
CA GLN A 51 -10.11 5.28 6.83
C GLN A 51 -11.18 6.39 6.72
N ALA A 52 -12.06 6.50 7.73
CA ALA A 52 -13.15 7.49 7.72
C ALA A 52 -12.68 8.95 7.62
N ASN A 53 -11.44 9.25 8.05
CA ASN A 53 -10.81 10.57 7.94
C ASN A 53 -10.14 10.82 6.59
N GLY A 54 -10.25 9.90 5.63
CA GLY A 54 -9.66 10.00 4.30
C GLY A 54 -8.20 9.56 4.20
N LYS A 55 -7.55 9.11 5.28
CA LYS A 55 -6.25 8.44 5.18
C LYS A 55 -6.39 7.15 4.37
N ILE A 56 -5.39 6.87 3.55
CA ILE A 56 -5.35 5.73 2.64
C ILE A 56 -4.24 4.80 3.11
N VAL A 57 -4.56 3.51 3.21
CA VAL A 57 -3.61 2.45 3.57
C VAL A 57 -3.49 1.53 2.37
N VAL A 58 -2.27 1.33 1.89
CA VAL A 58 -1.96 0.42 0.80
C VAL A 58 -1.12 -0.72 1.35
N ALA A 59 -1.52 -1.93 1.03
CA ALA A 59 -0.83 -3.16 1.40
C ALA A 59 -0.27 -3.86 0.18
N GLY A 60 0.90 -4.46 0.36
CA GLY A 60 1.60 -5.10 -0.73
C GLY A 60 2.89 -5.79 -0.32
N TYR A 61 3.81 -5.78 -1.26
CA TYR A 61 5.10 -6.43 -1.22
C TYR A 61 6.18 -5.44 -1.64
N SER A 62 7.34 -5.46 -0.99
CA SER A 62 8.51 -4.70 -1.43
C SER A 62 9.81 -5.43 -1.11
N SER A 63 10.60 -5.72 -2.14
CA SER A 63 11.96 -6.30 -2.02
C SER A 63 12.08 -7.66 -1.31
N GLY A 64 10.99 -8.38 -1.09
CA GLY A 64 10.99 -9.61 -0.30
C GLY A 64 9.93 -9.58 0.79
N ASP A 65 9.51 -8.38 1.20
CA ASP A 65 8.90 -8.22 2.51
C ASP A 65 7.48 -7.68 2.44
N PHE A 66 6.74 -7.93 3.53
CA PHE A 66 5.42 -7.40 3.78
C PHE A 66 5.49 -5.87 3.87
N ALA A 67 4.73 -5.17 3.03
CA ALA A 67 4.83 -3.72 2.90
C ALA A 67 3.47 -3.04 3.12
N ILE A 68 3.47 -1.99 3.94
CA ILE A 68 2.35 -1.08 4.15
C ILE A 68 2.80 0.36 3.86
N ALA A 69 2.01 1.11 3.10
CA ALA A 69 2.22 2.53 2.88
C ALA A 69 0.96 3.31 3.28
N CYS A 70 1.14 4.35 4.08
CA CYS A 70 0.07 5.21 4.55
C CYS A 70 0.15 6.60 3.88
N TYR A 71 -0.97 7.03 3.29
CA TYR A 71 -1.10 8.32 2.61
C TYR A 71 -2.22 9.15 3.25
N ASN A 72 -2.08 10.47 3.16
CA ASN A 72 -3.15 11.40 3.44
C ASN A 72 -4.19 11.37 2.31
N ALA A 73 -5.33 12.03 2.53
CA ALA A 73 -6.38 12.14 1.54
C ALA A 73 -5.91 12.79 0.24
N ASP A 74 -4.90 13.67 0.25
CA ASP A 74 -4.34 14.32 -0.95
C ASP A 74 -3.26 13.48 -1.66
N GLY A 75 -2.95 12.27 -1.15
CA GLY A 75 -1.93 11.39 -1.72
C GLY A 75 -0.51 11.69 -1.29
N THR A 76 -0.29 12.69 -0.43
CA THR A 76 1.00 12.88 0.26
C THR A 76 1.20 11.80 1.33
N PHE A 77 2.43 11.53 1.75
CA PHE A 77 2.67 10.56 2.84
C PHE A 77 2.07 11.04 4.15
N GLY A 78 1.40 10.14 4.86
CA GLY A 78 1.00 10.36 6.24
C GLY A 78 2.21 10.38 7.17
N THR A 79 2.02 10.87 8.39
CA THR A 79 3.02 10.86 9.47
C THR A 79 3.54 9.47 9.82
N ASP A 80 2.76 8.44 9.48
CA ASP A 80 3.01 7.05 9.82
C ASP A 80 3.88 6.33 8.75
N GLY A 81 4.25 7.02 7.66
CA GLY A 81 5.30 6.62 6.73
C GLY A 81 5.12 5.28 6.00
N LYS A 82 6.22 4.78 5.43
CA LYS A 82 6.32 3.42 4.86
C LYS A 82 6.70 2.47 5.98
N VAL A 83 5.99 1.36 6.10
CA VAL A 83 6.30 0.30 7.04
C VAL A 83 6.62 -0.96 6.24
N LYS A 84 7.83 -1.49 6.42
CA LYS A 84 8.17 -2.86 6.02
C LYS A 84 8.23 -3.70 7.28
N ILE A 85 7.58 -4.86 7.24
CA ILE A 85 7.67 -5.85 8.31
C ILE A 85 8.29 -7.09 7.69
N ASP A 86 9.44 -7.47 8.22
CA ASP A 86 10.12 -8.72 7.87
C ASP A 86 9.64 -9.79 8.86
N PHE A 87 8.97 -10.82 8.35
CA PHE A 87 8.52 -11.98 9.11
C PHE A 87 9.42 -13.20 8.89
N GLY A 88 10.51 -13.05 8.12
CA GLY A 88 11.42 -14.11 7.72
C GLY A 88 11.05 -14.71 6.37
N GLY A 89 12.00 -14.71 5.43
CA GLY A 89 11.78 -15.25 4.08
C GLY A 89 11.13 -14.25 3.13
N PHE A 90 10.21 -14.73 2.28
CA PHE A 90 9.41 -13.92 1.37
C PHE A 90 8.02 -13.72 1.98
N ASP A 91 7.67 -12.47 2.21
CA ASP A 91 6.44 -12.06 2.86
C ASP A 91 5.68 -11.06 2.00
N ASN A 92 4.35 -11.19 1.95
CA ASN A 92 3.53 -10.26 1.17
C ASN A 92 2.20 -9.99 1.85
N ALA A 93 1.77 -8.73 1.87
CA ALA A 93 0.45 -8.32 2.33
C ALA A 93 -0.54 -8.30 1.14
N GLU A 94 -1.53 -9.18 1.14
CA GLU A 94 -2.50 -9.30 0.03
C GLU A 94 -3.81 -8.57 0.31
N ALA A 95 -4.14 -8.40 1.59
CA ALA A 95 -5.39 -7.81 2.02
C ALA A 95 -5.18 -6.81 3.15
N VAL A 96 -6.00 -5.78 3.17
CA VAL A 96 -6.06 -4.81 4.27
C VAL A 96 -7.51 -4.42 4.55
N ALA A 97 -7.84 -4.32 5.84
CA ALA A 97 -9.14 -3.89 6.33
C ALA A 97 -8.98 -2.84 7.43
N ILE A 98 -9.94 -1.92 7.51
CA ILE A 98 -10.04 -0.93 8.58
C ILE A 98 -11.12 -1.41 9.56
N GLN A 99 -10.75 -1.53 10.83
CA GLN A 99 -11.67 -1.86 11.92
C GLN A 99 -12.52 -0.63 12.30
N SER A 100 -13.67 -0.86 12.95
CA SER A 100 -14.58 0.22 13.36
C SER A 100 -13.97 1.20 14.37
N ASP A 101 -12.94 0.78 15.09
CA ASP A 101 -12.17 1.63 16.01
C ASP A 101 -11.01 2.38 15.32
N GLY A 102 -10.89 2.26 13.99
CA GLY A 102 -9.88 2.92 13.17
C GLY A 102 -8.56 2.16 13.05
N LYS A 103 -8.39 1.01 13.72
CA LYS A 103 -7.18 0.19 13.56
C LYS A 103 -7.13 -0.48 12.19
N ILE A 104 -5.91 -0.81 11.78
CA ILE A 104 -5.62 -1.45 10.50
C ILE A 104 -5.31 -2.92 10.76
N VAL A 105 -5.92 -3.82 10.01
CA VAL A 105 -5.55 -5.24 9.95
C VAL A 105 -5.10 -5.52 8.52
N ALA A 106 -3.89 -6.03 8.37
CA ALA A 106 -3.38 -6.50 7.09
C ALA A 106 -3.02 -7.98 7.19
N ALA A 107 -3.33 -8.73 6.14
CA ALA A 107 -3.16 -10.17 6.07
C ALA A 107 -2.42 -10.55 4.78
N GLY A 108 -1.70 -11.67 4.84
CA GLY A 108 -0.69 -12.00 3.87
C GLY A 108 -0.12 -13.40 4.06
N GLY A 109 0.83 -13.76 3.20
CA GLY A 109 1.60 -14.99 3.31
C GLY A 109 3.04 -14.71 3.72
N THR A 110 3.64 -15.68 4.40
CA THR A 110 5.09 -15.81 4.61
C THR A 110 5.47 -17.20 4.09
N ASN A 111 6.70 -17.38 3.63
CA ASN A 111 7.19 -18.70 3.19
C ASN A 111 8.16 -19.35 4.18
N GLU A 112 8.08 -19.00 5.46
CA GLU A 112 8.77 -19.76 6.50
C GLU A 112 8.14 -21.16 6.62
N ASP A 113 8.77 -22.15 5.99
CA ASP A 113 8.69 -23.55 6.42
C ASP A 113 9.42 -23.68 7.77
N TYR A 114 8.72 -23.44 8.88
CA TYR A 114 9.27 -23.74 10.21
C TYR A 114 9.27 -25.25 10.45
N PHE A 115 10.25 -25.98 9.89
CA PHE A 115 10.65 -27.26 10.46
C PHE A 115 11.63 -27.00 11.61
N ALA A 116 11.12 -26.76 12.81
CA ALA A 116 11.91 -27.03 14.01
C ALA A 116 11.91 -28.54 14.25
N LEU A 117 13.10 -29.15 14.15
CA LEU A 117 13.45 -30.41 14.80
C LEU A 117 13.87 -30.13 16.24
#